data_AF-B3U1R6-F1
#
_entry.id   AF-B3U1R6-F1
#
_cell.length_a   1.000
_cell.length_b   1.000
_cell.length_c   1.000
_cell.angle_alpha   90.00
_cell.angle_beta   90.00
_cell.angle_gamma   90.00
#
_symmetry.space_group_name_H-M   'P 1'
#
loop_
_entity.id
_entity.type
_entity.pdbx_description
1 polymer ?
#
loop_
_entity_poly.entity_id
_entity_poly.type
_entity_poly.pdbx_seq_one_letter_code
_entity_poly.pdbx_strand_id
1 'polypeptide(L)'
;AAAGKWGSSADVQQQRKERGVKKEVGCTWIEVNHELHSFTVDDQQHPQINSIHAELVRLSEEMNKVGYKPDTSFVLHDVEDQEKVSQLCYHSEKLAIAFGLISTAPGTPIRIFKNLRVCGDCHTASKFIAQLTGRAIIVRDGNRFHHFEAGT
;
A
#
# COMPACT_ATOMS: atom_id res chain seq x y z
N ALA A 1 30.36 -7.71 -0.02
CA ALA A 1 30.64 -7.88 1.42
C ALA A 1 29.72 -6.96 2.22
N ALA A 2 28.64 -7.50 2.80
CA ALA A 2 27.70 -6.74 3.63
C ALA A 2 28.01 -7.03 5.10
N ALA A 3 28.88 -6.22 5.70
CA ALA A 3 29.20 -6.29 7.12
C ALA A 3 28.16 -5.50 7.92
N GLY A 4 27.59 -6.15 8.93
CA GLY A 4 26.54 -5.63 9.80
C GLY A 4 26.86 -4.28 10.42
N LYS A 5 25.92 -3.34 10.26
CA LYS A 5 25.82 -2.11 11.04
C LYS A 5 24.49 -2.07 11.79
N TRP A 6 24.27 -3.07 12.62
CA TRP A 6 23.10 -3.14 13.51
C TRP A 6 23.19 -2.11 14.66
N GLY A 7 24.41 -1.70 15.05
CA GLY A 7 24.61 -0.63 16.04
C GLY A 7 24.06 0.72 15.58
N SER A 8 24.29 1.11 14.31
CA SER A 8 23.92 2.46 13.86
C SER A 8 22.43 2.70 13.68
N SER A 9 21.63 1.68 13.35
CA SER A 9 20.18 1.85 13.14
C SER A 9 19.43 1.98 14.47
N ALA A 10 19.80 1.17 15.47
CA ALA A 10 19.28 1.25 16.82
C ALA A 10 19.66 2.59 17.47
N ASP A 11 20.90 3.04 17.32
CA ASP A 11 21.37 4.32 17.85
C ASP A 11 20.63 5.51 17.21
N VAL A 12 20.43 5.48 15.88
CA VAL A 12 19.65 6.51 15.18
C VAL A 12 18.17 6.49 15.60
N GLN A 13 17.60 5.31 15.84
CA GLN A 13 16.22 5.16 16.29
C GLN A 13 16.04 5.64 17.74
N GLN A 14 17.03 5.38 18.60
CA GLN A 14 17.09 5.86 19.97
C GLN A 14 17.22 7.39 20.00
N GLN A 15 18.13 7.97 19.21
CA GLN A 15 18.26 9.43 19.06
C GLN A 15 16.98 10.09 18.53
N ARG A 16 16.25 9.44 17.62
CA ARG A 16 14.96 9.93 17.13
C ARG A 16 13.89 9.93 18.23
N LYS A 17 13.84 8.87 19.05
CA LYS A 17 12.93 8.80 20.22
C LYS A 17 13.27 9.85 21.26
N GLU A 18 14.55 10.02 21.59
CA GLU A 18 15.04 11.03 22.55
C GLU A 18 14.74 12.46 22.10
N ARG A 19 14.72 12.71 20.78
CA ARG A 19 14.33 13.99 20.19
C ARG A 19 12.82 14.17 20.01
N GLY A 20 12.01 13.22 20.47
CA GLY A 20 10.54 13.28 20.36
C GLY A 20 9.99 13.12 18.93
N VAL A 21 10.80 12.62 17.99
CA VAL A 21 10.37 12.39 16.60
C VAL A 21 9.40 11.22 16.56
N LYS A 22 8.10 11.51 16.46
CA LYS A 22 7.08 10.49 16.20
C LYS A 22 7.16 10.07 14.74
N LYS A 23 7.17 8.76 14.47
CA LYS A 23 6.95 8.25 13.11
C LYS A 23 5.54 8.66 12.70
N GLU A 24 5.43 9.45 11.64
CA GLU A 24 4.14 9.72 11.03
C GLU A 24 3.56 8.42 10.46
N VAL A 25 2.31 8.12 10.79
CA VAL A 25 1.63 6.92 10.29
C VAL A 25 1.20 7.19 8.84
N GLY A 26 1.48 6.23 7.97
CA GLY A 26 1.02 6.30 6.58
C GLY A 26 -0.50 6.12 6.52
N CYS A 27 -1.19 7.12 5.99
CA CYS A 27 -2.63 7.11 5.77
C CYS A 27 -2.91 7.37 4.29
N THR A 28 -3.86 6.61 3.75
CA THR A 28 -4.34 6.76 2.37
C THR A 28 -5.81 7.08 2.39
N TRP A 29 -6.24 8.05 1.59
CA TRP A 29 -7.61 8.49 1.45
C TRP A 29 -8.15 8.22 0.05
N ILE A 30 -9.46 8.00 -0.05
CA ILE A 30 -10.21 7.84 -1.28
C ILE A 30 -11.60 8.46 -1.11
N GLU A 31 -12.07 9.16 -2.13
CA GLU A 31 -13.44 9.68 -2.16
C GLU A 31 -14.31 8.75 -3.00
N VAL A 32 -15.40 8.25 -2.41
CA VAL A 32 -16.42 7.43 -3.10
C VAL A 32 -17.78 7.92 -2.66
N ASN A 33 -18.70 8.14 -3.61
CA ASN A 33 -20.07 8.61 -3.32
C ASN A 33 -20.13 9.87 -2.44
N HIS A 34 -19.20 10.82 -2.66
CA HIS A 34 -19.04 12.05 -1.87
C HIS A 34 -18.66 11.85 -0.40
N GLU A 35 -18.22 10.65 -0.03
CA GLU A 35 -17.70 10.33 1.29
C GLU A 35 -16.19 10.09 1.21
N LEU A 36 -15.46 10.66 2.17
CA LEU A 36 -14.02 10.48 2.29
C LEU A 36 -13.73 9.30 3.21
N HIS A 37 -13.10 8.27 2.66
CA HIS A 37 -12.66 7.09 3.40
C HIS A 37 -11.15 7.16 3.61
N SER A 38 -10.68 6.69 4.76
CA SER A 38 -9.26 6.66 5.11
C SER A 38 -8.84 5.27 5.56
N PHE A 39 -7.62 4.88 5.21
CA PHE A 39 -7.04 3.60 5.56
C PHE A 39 -5.64 3.78 6.13
N THR A 40 -5.33 3.02 7.18
CA THR A 40 -3.95 2.82 7.65
C THR A 40 -3.45 1.42 7.26
N VAL A 41 -2.18 1.12 7.52
CA VAL A 41 -1.68 -0.26 7.36
C VAL A 41 -2.46 -1.20 8.29
N ASP A 42 -2.78 -2.40 7.81
CA ASP A 42 -3.52 -3.44 8.54
C ASP A 42 -4.89 -2.99 9.10
N ASP A 43 -5.55 -2.04 8.43
CA ASP A 43 -6.84 -1.50 8.88
C ASP A 43 -7.89 -2.61 9.11
N GLN A 44 -8.64 -2.47 10.22
CA GLN A 44 -9.71 -3.37 10.66
C GLN A 44 -11.02 -2.62 10.95
N GLN A 45 -11.04 -1.30 10.81
CA GLN A 45 -12.10 -0.44 11.36
C GLN A 45 -13.15 -0.04 10.32
N HIS A 46 -12.82 -0.12 9.02
CA HIS A 46 -13.75 0.26 7.97
C HIS A 46 -15.02 -0.62 7.99
N PRO A 47 -16.24 -0.08 7.83
CA PRO A 47 -17.48 -0.88 7.87
C PRO A 47 -17.53 -2.02 6.85
N GLN A 48 -16.83 -1.87 5.73
CA GLN A 48 -16.72 -2.86 4.66
C GLN A 48 -15.40 -3.65 4.68
N ILE A 49 -14.66 -3.66 5.79
CA ILE A 49 -13.29 -4.17 5.81
C ILE A 49 -13.16 -5.62 5.34
N ASN A 50 -14.12 -6.48 5.70
CA ASN A 50 -14.12 -7.89 5.27
C ASN A 50 -14.17 -8.01 3.73
N SER A 51 -14.97 -7.18 3.06
CA SER A 51 -15.05 -7.16 1.59
C SER A 51 -13.78 -6.60 0.97
N ILE A 52 -13.16 -5.60 1.60
CA ILE A 52 -11.89 -5.02 1.15
C ILE A 52 -10.77 -6.06 1.25
N HIS A 53 -10.66 -6.79 2.36
CA HIS A 53 -9.66 -7.85 2.53
C HIS A 53 -9.90 -9.01 1.56
N ALA A 54 -11.15 -9.42 1.34
CA ALA A 54 -11.47 -10.45 0.36
C ALA A 54 -11.04 -10.04 -1.06
N GLU A 55 -11.26 -8.77 -1.44
CA GLU A 55 -10.80 -8.23 -2.71
C GLU A 55 -9.26 -8.20 -2.80
N LEU A 56 -8.56 -7.86 -1.70
CA LEU A 56 -7.10 -7.92 -1.67
C LEU A 56 -6.56 -9.34 -1.87
N VAL A 57 -7.17 -10.34 -1.24
CA VAL A 57 -6.80 -11.75 -1.45
C VAL A 57 -6.97 -12.12 -2.92
N ARG A 58 -8.13 -11.81 -3.51
CA ARG A 58 -8.40 -12.05 -4.93
C ARG A 58 -7.37 -11.37 -5.84
N LEU A 59 -7.08 -10.08 -5.60
CA LEU A 59 -6.09 -9.34 -6.37
C LEU A 59 -4.69 -9.93 -6.20
N SER A 60 -4.29 -10.30 -4.99
CA SER A 60 -2.99 -10.92 -4.73
C SER A 60 -2.81 -12.22 -5.52
N GLU A 61 -3.83 -13.08 -5.52
CA GLU A 61 -3.82 -14.32 -6.31
C GLU A 61 -3.71 -14.05 -7.82
N GLU A 62 -4.51 -13.13 -8.36
CA GLU A 62 -4.48 -12.78 -9.78
C GLU A 62 -3.14 -12.13 -10.19
N MET A 63 -2.62 -11.22 -9.36
CA MET A 63 -1.32 -10.59 -9.59
C MET A 63 -0.20 -11.63 -9.58
N ASN A 64 -0.21 -12.59 -8.64
CA ASN A 64 0.78 -13.66 -8.58
C ASN A 64 0.77 -14.53 -9.85
N LYS A 65 -0.42 -14.82 -10.41
CA LYS A 65 -0.56 -15.59 -11.66
C LYS A 65 0.09 -14.88 -12.86
N VAL A 66 0.09 -13.55 -12.87
CA VAL A 66 0.69 -12.75 -13.95
C VAL A 66 2.11 -12.26 -13.64
N GLY A 67 2.73 -12.76 -12.56
CA GLY A 67 4.15 -12.59 -12.28
C GLY A 67 4.52 -11.47 -11.31
N TYR A 68 3.55 -10.87 -10.61
CA TYR A 68 3.84 -10.00 -9.47
C TYR A 68 4.54 -10.81 -8.37
N LYS A 69 5.56 -10.19 -7.76
CA LYS A 69 6.27 -10.75 -6.60
C LYS A 69 6.39 -9.64 -5.56
N PRO A 70 5.83 -9.82 -4.36
CA PRO A 70 5.98 -8.85 -3.28
C PRO A 70 7.46 -8.61 -2.96
N ASP A 71 7.87 -7.34 -2.89
CA ASP A 71 9.25 -6.98 -2.57
C ASP A 71 9.40 -6.75 -1.06
N THR A 72 9.81 -7.81 -0.35
CA THR A 72 9.97 -7.82 1.11
C THR A 72 11.05 -6.87 1.63
N SER A 73 11.90 -6.32 0.75
CA SER A 73 12.90 -5.30 1.14
C SER A 73 12.26 -3.99 1.62
N PHE A 74 10.98 -3.76 1.31
CA PHE A 74 10.20 -2.62 1.80
C PHE A 74 9.62 -2.80 3.22
N VAL A 75 9.76 -3.98 3.82
CA VAL A 75 9.42 -4.21 5.24
C VAL A 75 10.69 -4.15 6.08
N LEU A 76 10.84 -3.06 6.84
CA LEU A 76 12.05 -2.78 7.62
C LEU A 76 12.13 -3.54 8.95
N HIS A 77 11.08 -4.29 9.32
CA HIS A 77 11.08 -5.11 10.54
C HIS A 77 11.63 -6.51 10.25
N ASP A 78 12.47 -7.00 11.15
CA ASP A 78 13.06 -8.33 11.06
C ASP A 78 12.06 -9.38 11.55
N VAL A 79 11.06 -9.65 10.71
CA VAL A 79 10.07 -10.74 10.87
C VAL A 79 10.27 -11.77 9.77
N GLU A 80 9.64 -12.94 9.92
CA GLU A 80 9.67 -13.99 8.90
C GLU A 80 9.15 -13.48 7.54
N ASP A 81 9.70 -13.99 6.45
CA ASP A 81 9.38 -13.47 5.10
C ASP A 81 7.90 -13.63 4.74
N GLN A 82 7.22 -14.65 5.25
CA GLN A 82 5.77 -14.81 5.09
C GLN A 82 4.99 -13.67 5.77
N GLU A 83 5.43 -13.27 6.95
CA GLU A 83 4.85 -12.15 7.70
C GLU A 83 5.12 -10.82 6.98
N LYS A 84 6.31 -10.64 6.37
CA LYS A 84 6.60 -9.47 5.52
C LYS A 84 5.68 -9.40 4.31
N VAL A 85 5.45 -10.53 3.64
CA VAL A 85 4.52 -10.60 2.49
C VAL A 85 3.10 -10.25 2.92
N SER A 86 2.65 -10.73 4.08
CA SER A 86 1.35 -10.38 4.65
C SER A 86 1.23 -8.88 4.88
N GLN A 87 2.20 -8.26 5.56
CA GLN A 87 2.21 -6.80 5.82
C GLN A 87 2.16 -5.98 4.53
N LEU A 88 2.91 -6.38 3.50
CA LEU A 88 2.86 -5.71 2.20
C LEU A 88 1.47 -5.79 1.55
N CYS A 89 0.73 -6.88 1.75
CA CYS A 89 -0.60 -7.08 1.18
C CYS A 89 -1.60 -6.03 1.72
N TYR A 90 -1.47 -5.68 3.00
CA TYR A 90 -2.40 -4.80 3.72
C TYR A 90 -1.88 -3.36 3.91
N HIS A 91 -0.98 -2.91 3.04
CA HIS A 91 -0.65 -1.50 2.95
C HIS A 91 -1.89 -0.64 2.62
N SER A 92 -1.93 0.57 3.17
CA SER A 92 -3.09 1.46 3.04
C SER A 92 -3.43 1.83 1.60
N GLU A 93 -2.44 1.92 0.71
CA GLU A 93 -2.70 2.13 -0.73
C GLU A 93 -3.51 0.99 -1.34
N LYS A 94 -3.15 -0.25 -1.03
CA LYS A 94 -3.82 -1.43 -1.57
C LYS A 94 -5.23 -1.53 -1.01
N LEU A 95 -5.42 -1.28 0.29
CA LEU A 95 -6.74 -1.21 0.93
C LEU A 95 -7.63 -0.16 0.26
N ALA A 96 -7.14 1.06 0.04
CA ALA A 96 -7.89 2.12 -0.62
C ALA A 96 -8.25 1.78 -2.07
N ILE A 97 -7.33 1.17 -2.83
CA ILE A 97 -7.59 0.72 -4.20
C ILE A 97 -8.64 -0.39 -4.21
N ALA A 98 -8.53 -1.40 -3.36
CA ALA A 98 -9.50 -2.49 -3.24
C ALA A 98 -10.89 -1.96 -2.88
N PHE A 99 -10.99 -1.04 -1.92
CA PHE A 99 -12.24 -0.35 -1.61
C PHE A 99 -12.80 0.40 -2.82
N GLY A 100 -11.96 1.15 -3.54
CA GLY A 100 -12.36 1.82 -4.76
C GLY A 100 -12.91 0.86 -5.81
N LEU A 101 -12.30 -0.31 -5.96
CA LEU A 101 -12.73 -1.32 -6.92
C LEU A 101 -14.10 -1.91 -6.60
N ILE A 102 -14.37 -2.23 -5.34
CA ILE A 102 -15.66 -2.83 -4.93
C ILE A 102 -16.80 -1.79 -4.86
N SER A 103 -16.47 -0.52 -4.61
CA SER A 103 -17.47 0.52 -4.34
C SER A 103 -17.81 1.39 -5.55
N THR A 104 -17.18 1.17 -6.71
CA THR A 104 -17.44 1.97 -7.92
C THR A 104 -17.55 1.10 -9.17
N ALA A 105 -18.32 1.57 -10.15
CA ALA A 105 -18.62 0.81 -11.37
C ALA A 105 -17.35 0.45 -12.17
N PRO A 106 -17.35 -0.70 -12.89
CA PRO A 106 -16.28 -1.06 -13.80
C PRO A 106 -15.91 0.08 -14.76
N GLY A 107 -14.61 0.25 -15.04
CA GLY A 107 -14.10 1.34 -15.87
C GLY A 107 -13.96 2.70 -15.17
N THR A 108 -14.52 2.88 -13.97
CA THR A 108 -14.34 4.14 -13.21
C THR A 108 -12.87 4.29 -12.78
N PRO A 109 -12.20 5.44 -12.99
CA PRO A 109 -10.85 5.63 -12.47
C PRO A 109 -10.80 5.65 -10.95
N ILE A 110 -9.80 5.00 -10.36
CA ILE A 110 -9.55 5.01 -8.91
C ILE A 110 -8.60 6.15 -8.58
N ARG A 111 -8.96 7.01 -7.63
CA ARG A 111 -8.14 8.16 -7.21
C ARG A 111 -7.88 8.09 -5.71
N ILE A 112 -6.62 7.94 -5.33
CA ILE A 112 -6.22 7.88 -3.92
C ILE A 112 -5.19 8.96 -3.60
N PHE A 113 -5.19 9.41 -2.34
CA PHE A 113 -4.22 10.36 -1.81
C PHE A 113 -3.48 9.73 -0.63
N LYS A 114 -2.17 9.91 -0.51
CA LYS A 114 -1.35 9.43 0.61
C LYS A 114 -0.49 10.54 1.17
N ASN A 115 -0.37 10.62 2.50
CA ASN A 115 0.47 11.62 3.17
C ASN A 115 1.98 11.33 3.00
N LEU A 116 2.36 10.06 2.99
CA LEU A 116 3.74 9.61 2.78
C LEU A 116 4.00 9.22 1.32
N ARG A 117 5.28 9.15 0.95
CA ARG A 117 5.69 8.60 -0.35
C ARG A 117 5.20 7.15 -0.48
N VAL A 118 4.69 6.79 -1.66
CA VAL A 118 4.29 5.42 -1.98
C VAL A 118 5.52 4.52 -2.01
N CYS A 119 5.45 3.33 -1.41
CA CYS A 119 6.57 2.37 -1.44
C CYS A 119 6.69 1.69 -2.81
N GLY A 120 7.86 1.12 -3.12
CA GLY A 120 8.10 0.51 -4.43
C GLY A 120 7.21 -0.71 -4.72
N ASP A 121 6.88 -1.47 -3.67
CA ASP A 121 5.94 -2.58 -3.78
C ASP A 121 4.51 -2.11 -4.13
N CYS A 122 3.97 -1.12 -3.41
CA CYS A 122 2.66 -0.54 -3.72
C CYS A 122 2.61 0.11 -5.11
N HIS A 123 3.69 0.74 -5.54
CA HIS A 123 3.81 1.28 -6.89
C HIS A 123 3.72 0.17 -7.94
N THR A 124 4.41 -0.94 -7.71
CA THR A 124 4.39 -2.11 -8.61
C THR A 124 3.01 -2.76 -8.60
N ALA A 125 2.43 -3.03 -7.43
CA ALA A 125 1.10 -3.59 -7.28
C ALA A 125 0.04 -2.72 -7.99
N SER A 126 0.13 -1.39 -7.88
CA SER A 126 -0.80 -0.48 -8.57
C SER A 126 -0.78 -0.67 -10.09
N LYS A 127 0.39 -0.91 -10.71
CA LYS A 127 0.49 -1.22 -12.14
C LYS A 127 -0.23 -2.52 -12.50
N PHE A 128 0.02 -3.57 -11.73
CA PHE A 128 -0.62 -4.87 -11.94
C PHE A 128 -2.12 -4.79 -11.76
N ILE A 129 -2.62 -4.10 -10.73
CA ILE A 129 -4.06 -3.91 -10.52
C ILE A 129 -4.66 -3.11 -11.67
N ALA A 130 -4.02 -2.03 -12.12
CA ALA A 130 -4.50 -1.24 -13.27
C ALA A 130 -4.61 -2.10 -14.54
N GLN A 131 -3.62 -2.96 -14.79
CA GLN A 131 -3.63 -3.90 -15.91
C GLN A 131 -4.74 -4.95 -15.79
N LEU A 132 -4.87 -5.61 -14.63
CA LEU A 132 -5.85 -6.68 -14.40
C LEU A 132 -7.30 -6.19 -14.46
N THR A 133 -7.54 -5.00 -13.93
CA THR A 133 -8.90 -4.43 -13.83
C THR A 133 -9.29 -3.61 -15.06
N GLY A 134 -8.30 -3.21 -15.88
CA GLY A 134 -8.52 -2.27 -16.99
C GLY A 134 -8.91 -0.87 -16.52
N ARG A 135 -8.55 -0.49 -15.29
CA ARG A 135 -8.94 0.79 -14.68
C ARG A 135 -7.70 1.64 -14.41
N ALA A 136 -7.79 2.93 -14.75
CA ALA A 136 -6.77 3.89 -14.39
C ALA A 136 -6.71 4.05 -12.86
N ILE A 137 -5.51 4.02 -12.29
CA ILE A 137 -5.25 4.27 -10.87
C ILE A 137 -4.39 5.52 -10.77
N ILE A 138 -4.91 6.55 -10.14
CA ILE A 138 -4.20 7.82 -9.89
C ILE A 138 -3.88 7.89 -8.40
N VAL A 139 -2.59 8.00 -8.09
CA VAL A 139 -2.10 8.11 -6.71
C VAL A 139 -1.41 9.45 -6.55
N ARG A 140 -1.94 10.31 -5.69
CA ARG A 140 -1.22 11.51 -5.22
C ARG A 140 -0.54 11.17 -3.91
N ASP A 141 0.78 11.14 -3.88
CA ASP A 141 1.54 10.95 -2.64
C ASP A 141 2.10 12.28 -2.11
N GLY A 142 2.85 12.23 -1.00
CA GLY A 142 3.43 13.42 -0.39
C GLY A 142 4.41 14.22 -1.28
N ASN A 143 4.82 13.68 -2.43
CA ASN A 143 5.78 14.32 -3.34
C ASN A 143 5.22 14.61 -4.74
N ARG A 144 4.38 13.72 -5.29
CA ARG A 144 3.98 13.75 -6.69
C ARG A 144 2.72 12.95 -7.00
N PHE A 145 2.28 13.05 -8.25
CA PHE A 145 1.26 12.18 -8.82
C PHE A 145 1.90 11.00 -9.53
N HIS A 146 1.29 9.83 -9.39
CA HIS A 146 1.57 8.62 -10.14
C HIS A 146 0.29 8.25 -10.87
N HIS A 147 0.39 7.97 -12.16
CA HIS A 147 -0.73 7.55 -12.98
C HIS A 147 -0.39 6.18 -13.54
N PHE A 148 -1.26 5.21 -13.26
CA PHE A 148 -1.13 3.84 -13.72
C PHE A 148 -2.27 3.50 -14.66
N GLU A 149 -1.93 3.11 -15.88
CA GLU A 149 -2.88 2.73 -16.92
C GLU A 149 -2.25 1.62 -17.76
N ALA A 150 -3.02 0.57 -18.06
CA ALA A 150 -2.58 -0.57 -18.87
C ALA A 150 -1.22 -1.21 -18.45
N GLY A 151 -0.87 -1.15 -17.15
CA GLY A 151 0.36 -1.74 -16.62
C GLY A 151 1.60 -0.85 -16.64
N THR A 152 1.48 0.40 -17.12
CA THR A 152 2.57 1.40 -17.12
C THR A 152 2.52 2.35 -15.94
#